data_AF-A0A967HDN0-F1
#
_entry.id   AF-A0A967HDN0-F1
#
_cell.length_a   1.000
_cell.length_b   1.000
_cell.length_c   1.000
_cell.angle_alpha   90.00
_cell.angle_beta   90.00
_cell.angle_gamma   90.00
#
_symmetry.space_group_name_H-M   'P 1'
#
loop_
_entity.id
_entity.type
_entity.pdbx_description
1 polymer ?
#
loop_
_entity_poly.entity_id
_entity_poly.type
_entity_poly.pdbx_seq_one_letter_code
_entity_poly.pdbx_strand_id
1 'polypeptide(L)'
;LLFFGIRSKCGECHIVRGFANEMFSDFEPHVLGVPQIVPTEGIQPFDGPGADEDYGLEQQTGLEEDRYKFRTQPLRNAAYQPSYMHDGAYPC
;
A
#
# COMPACT_ATOMS: atom_id res chain seq x y z
N LEU A 1 8.72 21.42 9.70
CA LEU A 1 8.78 20.14 8.95
C LEU A 1 7.37 19.55 8.88
N LEU A 2 6.83 19.35 7.68
CA LEU A 2 5.50 18.73 7.51
C LEU A 2 5.59 17.21 7.67
N PHE A 3 6.46 16.54 6.90
CA PHE A 3 6.54 15.08 6.84
C PHE A 3 6.61 14.35 8.21
N PHE A 4 7.45 14.85 9.13
CA PHE A 4 7.59 14.31 10.50
C PHE A 4 6.73 15.05 11.54
N GLY A 5 5.79 15.88 11.10
CA GLY A 5 4.91 16.65 11.96
C GLY A 5 3.64 15.90 12.33
N ILE A 6 3.09 16.19 13.52
CA ILE A 6 1.88 15.53 14.07
C ILE A 6 0.61 15.75 13.24
N ARG A 7 0.60 16.73 12.33
CA ARG A 7 -0.58 17.06 11.52
C ARG A 7 -0.73 16.16 10.30
N SER A 8 0.36 15.89 9.58
CA SER A 8 0.33 15.09 8.36
C SER A 8 0.65 13.61 8.59
N LYS A 9 1.30 13.27 9.72
CA LYS A 9 1.52 11.90 10.19
C LYS A 9 2.28 10.96 9.23
N CYS A 10 2.87 11.47 8.15
CA CYS A 10 3.56 10.66 7.13
C CYS A 10 4.66 9.80 7.77
N GLY A 11 5.41 10.38 8.72
CA GLY A 11 6.47 9.70 9.45
C GLY A 11 6.02 8.69 10.52
N GLU A 12 4.72 8.42 10.68
CA GLU A 12 4.24 7.32 11.54
C GLU A 12 4.52 5.95 10.89
N CYS A 13 4.34 5.83 9.56
CA CYS A 13 4.61 4.60 8.80
C CYS A 13 5.83 4.76 7.87
N HIS A 14 6.04 5.93 7.27
CA HIS A 14 7.21 6.18 6.41
C HIS A 14 8.44 6.61 7.23
N ILE A 15 8.89 5.71 8.10
CA ILE A 15 9.98 5.97 9.04
C ILE A 15 11.35 5.91 8.35
N VAL A 16 12.33 6.62 8.94
CA VAL A 16 13.72 6.69 8.45
C VAL A 16 14.73 6.15 9.47
N ARG A 17 14.27 5.54 10.55
CA ARG A 17 15.08 5.15 11.72
C ARG A 17 15.16 3.63 11.88
N GLY A 18 16.17 3.15 12.60
CA GLY A 18 16.31 1.73 12.93
C GLY A 18 16.48 0.88 11.68
N PHE A 19 15.77 -0.26 11.62
CA PHE A 19 15.82 -1.20 10.49
C PHE A 19 15.37 -0.57 9.16
N ALA A 20 14.59 0.51 9.22
CA ALA A 20 14.15 1.20 8.01
C ALA A 20 15.31 1.86 7.27
N ASN A 21 16.44 2.16 7.93
CA ASN A 21 17.66 2.69 7.32
C ASN A 21 17.38 3.77 6.25
N GLU A 22 16.60 4.79 6.61
CA GLU A 22 16.22 5.90 5.73
C GLU A 22 15.48 5.49 4.44
N MET A 23 14.81 4.34 4.42
CA MET A 23 14.02 3.87 3.28
C MET A 23 12.63 4.50 3.20
N PHE A 24 12.22 5.29 4.21
CA PHE A 24 10.90 5.90 4.29
C PHE A 24 9.79 4.84 4.24
N SER A 25 9.93 3.79 5.05
CA SER A 25 8.98 2.69 5.18
C SER A 25 9.29 1.92 6.46
N ASP A 26 8.25 1.59 7.22
CA ASP A 26 8.27 0.63 8.33
C ASP A 26 8.22 -0.82 7.85
N PHE A 27 8.00 -1.04 6.55
CA PHE A 27 7.80 -2.34 5.93
C PHE A 27 6.65 -3.16 6.56
N GLU A 28 5.74 -2.49 7.27
CA GLU A 28 4.57 -3.12 7.90
C GLU A 28 3.35 -3.05 6.98
N PRO A 29 2.41 -4.00 7.11
CA PRO A 29 1.19 -4.03 6.31
C PRO A 29 0.10 -3.16 6.95
N HIS A 30 -0.49 -2.25 6.17
CA HIS A 30 -1.52 -1.31 6.65
C HIS A 30 -2.71 -1.23 5.69
N VAL A 31 -3.88 -0.88 6.22
CA VAL A 31 -5.09 -0.55 5.42
C VAL A 31 -5.15 0.97 5.24
N LEU A 32 -4.90 1.44 4.01
CA LEU A 32 -4.98 2.88 3.67
C LEU A 32 -6.35 3.28 3.09
N GLY A 33 -7.14 2.32 2.61
CA GLY A 33 -8.46 2.57 2.01
C GLY A 33 -8.40 3.26 0.64
N VAL A 34 -7.41 2.92 -0.19
CA VAL A 34 -7.32 3.39 -1.58
C VAL A 34 -8.46 2.78 -2.41
N PRO A 35 -8.97 3.47 -3.45
CA PRO A 35 -9.99 2.91 -4.34
C PRO A 35 -9.53 1.58 -4.92
N GLN A 36 -10.39 0.57 -4.91
CA GLN A 36 -10.12 -0.69 -5.61
C GLN A 36 -10.35 -0.46 -7.11
N ILE A 37 -9.34 -0.76 -7.93
CA ILE A 37 -9.48 -0.80 -9.38
C ILE A 37 -9.22 -2.22 -9.88
N VAL A 38 -10.09 -2.67 -10.76
CA VAL A 38 -10.06 -4.03 -11.30
C VAL A 38 -9.88 -3.92 -12.80
N PRO A 39 -8.77 -4.42 -13.35
CA PRO A 39 -8.57 -4.45 -14.79
C PRO A 39 -9.58 -5.40 -15.43
N THR A 40 -10.05 -5.03 -16.61
CA THR A 40 -10.99 -5.86 -17.39
C THR A 40 -10.38 -7.15 -17.91
N GLU A 41 -9.04 -7.24 -17.92
CA GLU A 41 -8.28 -8.44 -18.27
C GLU A 41 -7.16 -8.66 -17.25
N GLY A 42 -6.97 -9.91 -16.80
CA GLY A 42 -5.98 -10.27 -15.79
C GLY A 42 -5.62 -11.74 -15.85
N ILE A 43 -4.46 -12.08 -15.27
CA ILE A 43 -3.92 -13.45 -15.23
C ILE A 43 -4.39 -14.21 -13.98
N GLN A 44 -4.90 -13.49 -12.98
CA GLN A 44 -5.44 -14.02 -11.73
C GLN A 44 -6.84 -13.46 -11.50
N PRO A 45 -7.79 -14.27 -10.99
CA PRO A 45 -9.07 -13.75 -10.54
C PRO A 45 -8.85 -12.85 -9.31
N PHE A 46 -9.60 -11.76 -9.24
CA PHE A 46 -9.73 -10.96 -8.03
C PHE A 46 -10.60 -11.69 -7.01
N ASP A 47 -10.43 -11.31 -5.75
CA ASP A 47 -11.18 -11.83 -4.61
C ASP A 47 -12.59 -11.23 -4.53
N GLY A 48 -13.32 -11.66 -3.51
CA GLY A 48 -14.65 -11.15 -3.22
C GLY A 48 -15.76 -11.85 -4.02
N PRO A 49 -17.04 -11.71 -3.58
CA PRO A 49 -18.18 -12.26 -4.32
C PRO A 49 -18.32 -11.69 -5.73
N GLY A 50 -17.84 -10.46 -5.95
CA GLY A 50 -17.87 -9.77 -7.25
C GLY A 50 -16.66 -10.06 -8.15
N ALA A 51 -15.64 -10.77 -7.65
CA ALA A 51 -14.34 -10.91 -8.29
C ALA A 51 -13.76 -9.54 -8.68
N ASP A 52 -13.82 -8.59 -7.73
CA ASP A 52 -13.49 -7.19 -7.91
C ASP A 52 -12.68 -6.59 -6.75
N GLU A 53 -12.07 -7.44 -5.92
CA GLU A 53 -11.31 -7.03 -4.74
C GLU A 53 -9.90 -7.62 -4.73
N ASP A 54 -8.91 -6.88 -4.24
CA ASP A 54 -7.61 -7.43 -3.85
C ASP A 54 -7.53 -7.50 -2.33
N TYR A 55 -7.64 -8.70 -1.75
CA TYR A 55 -7.58 -8.88 -0.29
C TYR A 55 -6.17 -8.62 0.29
N GLY A 56 -5.15 -8.41 -0.53
CA GLY A 56 -3.81 -8.05 -0.08
C GLY A 56 -3.16 -9.15 0.77
N LEU A 57 -2.69 -8.81 1.98
CA LEU A 57 -1.98 -9.75 2.85
C LEU A 57 -2.79 -11.02 3.20
N GLU A 58 -4.11 -10.93 3.28
CA GLU A 58 -4.97 -12.11 3.53
C GLU A 58 -4.76 -13.21 2.48
N GLN A 59 -4.45 -12.89 1.22
CA GLN A 59 -4.17 -13.90 0.19
C GLN A 59 -2.97 -14.80 0.56
N GLN A 60 -2.05 -14.29 1.39
CA GLN A 60 -0.87 -15.00 1.85
C GLN A 60 -1.10 -15.69 3.19
N THR A 61 -1.83 -15.04 4.11
CA THR A 61 -2.01 -15.54 5.49
C THR A 61 -3.25 -16.40 5.66
N GLY A 62 -4.28 -16.20 4.83
CA GLY A 62 -5.61 -16.78 4.97
C GLY A 62 -6.42 -16.23 6.15
N LEU A 63 -5.97 -15.14 6.77
CA LEU A 63 -6.61 -14.54 7.94
C LEU A 63 -7.40 -13.29 7.53
N GLU A 64 -8.70 -13.27 7.84
CA GLU A 64 -9.59 -12.14 7.52
C GLU A 64 -9.14 -10.83 8.18
N GLU A 65 -8.45 -10.89 9.32
CA GLU A 65 -7.90 -9.71 9.99
C GLU A 65 -6.76 -9.02 9.22
N ASP A 66 -6.20 -9.68 8.19
CA ASP A 66 -5.18 -9.14 7.30
C ASP A 66 -5.73 -8.56 5.99
N ARG A 67 -7.05 -8.62 5.81
CA ARG A 67 -7.72 -8.14 4.60
C ARG A 67 -7.37 -6.68 4.31
N TYR A 68 -7.07 -6.42 3.04
CA TYR A 68 -6.72 -5.11 2.47
C TYR A 68 -5.47 -4.46 3.08
N LYS A 69 -4.66 -5.21 3.83
CA LYS A 69 -3.37 -4.69 4.28
C LYS A 69 -2.35 -4.86 3.16
N PHE A 70 -1.66 -3.76 2.86
CA PHE A 70 -0.54 -3.75 1.93
C PHE A 70 0.69 -3.17 2.63
N ARG A 71 1.85 -3.72 2.30
CA ARG A 71 3.12 -3.27 2.88
C ARG A 71 3.39 -1.81 2.52
N THR A 72 3.79 -0.99 3.48
CA THR A 72 4.28 0.38 3.23
C THR A 72 5.41 0.36 2.21
N GLN A 73 5.20 0.96 1.03
CA GLN A 73 6.25 1.06 0.01
C GLN A 73 7.32 2.11 0.41
N PRO A 74 8.62 1.82 0.20
CA PRO A 74 9.67 2.83 0.31
C PRO A 74 9.41 4.02 -0.63
N LEU A 75 9.61 5.24 -0.15
CA LEU A 75 9.33 6.46 -0.94
C LEU A 75 10.52 6.95 -1.79
N ARG A 76 11.66 6.27 -1.73
CA ARG A 76 12.80 6.58 -2.61
C ARG A 76 12.38 6.33 -4.06
N ASN A 77 12.55 7.35 -4.92
CA ASN A 77 12.13 7.38 -6.33
C ASN A 77 10.62 7.46 -6.59
N ALA A 78 9.77 7.72 -5.59
CA ALA A 78 8.32 7.83 -5.80
C ALA A 78 7.93 8.86 -6.88
N ALA A 79 8.69 9.96 -7.01
CA ALA A 79 8.43 10.99 -8.02
C ALA A 79 8.61 10.54 -9.48
N TYR A 80 9.19 9.35 -9.74
CA TYR A 80 9.43 8.83 -11.08
C TYR A 80 8.46 7.70 -11.49
N GLN A 81 7.45 7.41 -10.66
CA GLN A 81 6.43 6.41 -10.97
C GLN A 81 5.31 7.04 -11.84
N PRO A 82 4.79 6.32 -12.84
CA PRO A 82 3.68 6.82 -13.68
C PRO A 82 2.32 6.75 -12.99
N SER A 83 2.20 5.91 -11.95
CA SER A 83 1.02 5.76 -11.11
C SER A 83 1.43 5.37 -9.69
N TYR A 84 0.51 5.52 -8.73
CA TYR A 84 0.74 5.27 -7.31
C TYR A 84 -0.23 4.24 -6.73
N MET A 85 0.17 3.70 -5.56
CA MET A 85 -0.49 2.63 -4.81
C MET A 85 -0.33 1.24 -5.43
N HIS A 86 -0.80 0.20 -4.74
CA HIS A 86 -0.60 -1.21 -5.14
C HIS A 86 -1.19 -1.54 -6.52
N ASP A 87 -2.25 -0.85 -6.88
CA ASP A 87 -3.07 -1.06 -8.07
C ASP A 87 -2.86 0.02 -9.15
N GLY A 88 -2.20 1.12 -8.81
CA GLY A 88 -2.01 2.24 -9.74
C GLY A 88 -3.21 3.18 -9.83
N ALA A 89 -4.11 3.20 -8.83
CA ALA A 89 -5.35 4.00 -8.84
C ALA A 89 -5.15 5.51 -9.07
N TYR A 90 -3.95 6.03 -8.80
CA TYR A 90 -3.62 7.44 -9.00
C TYR A 90 -2.56 7.62 -10.09
N PRO A 91 -2.93 8.00 -11.32
CA PRO A 91 -1.99 8.34 -12.38
C PRO A 91 -1.38 9.75 -12.21
N CYS A 92 -0.17 9.95 -12.74
CA CYS A 92 0.52 11.24 -12.86
C CYS A 92 0.01 12.09 -14.03
#